data_AF-A0A350QH61-F1
#
_entry.id   AF-A0A350QH61-F1
#
_cell.length_a   1.000
_cell.length_b   1.000
_cell.length_c   1.000
_cell.angle_alpha   90.00
_cell.angle_beta   90.00
_cell.angle_gamma   90.00
#
_symmetry.space_group_name_H-M   'P 1'
#
loop_
_entity.id
_entity.type
_entity.pdbx_description
1 polymer ?
#
loop_
_entity_poly.entity_id
_entity_poly.type
_entity_poly.pdbx_seq_one_letter_code
_entity_poly.pdbx_strand_id
1 'polypeptide(L)' 'AVQGGVFSWWSNSSSQRNNTTINSSTSDTDLYWGAAAGYAVSEPVTVQLQYTRYNLSGSKANSVMLGFSYMF' A
#
# COMPACT_ATOMS: atom_id res chain seq x y z
N ALA A 1 1.92 -2.29 -16.60
CA ALA A 1 2.18 -3.58 -15.93
C ALA A 1 1.05 -3.88 -14.94
N VAL A 2 0.67 -5.14 -14.79
CA VAL A 2 -0.29 -5.58 -13.76
C VAL A 2 0.44 -6.56 -12.85
N GLN A 3 0.18 -6.49 -11.54
CA GLN A 3 0.80 -7.35 -10.54
C GLN A 3 -0.22 -7.77 -9.49
N GLY A 4 0.02 -8.88 -8.80
CA GLY A 4 -0.79 -9.33 -7.68
C GLY A 4 -0.08 -10.41 -6.89
N GLY A 5 -0.56 -10.62 -5.67
CA GLY A 5 0.04 -11.60 -4.76
C GLY A 5 -0.66 -11.70 -3.43
N VAL A 6 -0.05 -12.48 -2.54
CA VAL A 6 -0.47 -12.64 -1.14
C VAL A 6 0.42 -11.77 -0.27
N PHE A 7 -0.13 -11.16 0.78
CA PHE A 7 0.65 -10.46 1.79
C PHE A 7 0.05 -10.69 3.19
N SER A 8 0.91 -10.68 4.21
CA SER A 8 0.48 -10.75 5.61
C SER A 8 0.65 -9.39 6.27
N TRP A 9 -0.26 -9.04 7.17
CA TRP A 9 -0.24 -7.76 7.88
C TRP A 9 -0.58 -7.90 9.36
N TRP A 10 -0.12 -6.93 10.13
CA TRP A 10 -0.40 -6.81 11.56
C TRP A 10 -0.64 -5.36 11.91
N SER A 11 -1.65 -5.10 12.72
CA SER A 11 -2.03 -3.79 13.23
C SER A 11 -2.19 -3.85 14.74
N ASN A 12 -1.70 -2.81 15.41
CA ASN A 12 -1.86 -2.60 16.84
C ASN A 12 -2.27 -1.15 17.08
N SER A 13 -3.35 -0.96 17.83
CA SER A 13 -3.89 0.35 18.18
C SER A 13 -4.14 0.41 19.67
N SER A 14 -3.66 1.48 20.30
CA SER A 14 -3.91 1.78 21.71
C SER A 14 -4.59 3.13 21.79
N SER A 15 -5.73 3.19 22.48
CA SER A 15 -6.50 4.41 22.67
C SER A 15 -6.82 4.57 24.15
N GLN A 16 -6.77 5.80 24.65
CA GLN A 16 -7.19 6.13 26.01
C GLN A 16 -8.57 6.78 26.01
N ARG A 17 -9.47 6.22 26.80
CA ARG A 17 -10.76 6.85 27.13
C ARG A 17 -10.83 7.03 28.64
N ASN A 18 -10.75 8.29 29.10
CA ASN A 18 -10.58 8.64 30.51
C ASN A 18 -9.37 7.90 31.11
N ASN A 19 -9.57 7.08 32.14
CA ASN A 19 -8.53 6.32 32.83
C ASN A 19 -8.39 4.87 32.31
N THR A 20 -9.05 4.53 31.20
CA THR A 20 -9.02 3.17 30.62
C THR A 20 -8.21 3.19 29.32
N THR A 21 -7.21 2.32 29.24
CA THR A 21 -6.48 2.06 28.00
C THR A 21 -7.16 0.90 27.27
N ILE A 22 -7.59 1.14 26.04
CA ILE A 22 -8.17 0.15 25.14
C ILE A 22 -7.09 -0.24 24.14
N ASN A 23 -6.68 -1.51 24.17
CA ASN A 23 -5.74 -2.08 23.21
C ASN A 23 -6.50 -2.98 22.24
N SER A 24 -6.23 -2.82 20.94
CA SER A 24 -6.76 -3.68 19.89
C SER A 24 -5.61 -4.12 19.00
N SER A 25 -5.49 -5.43 18.79
CA SER A 25 -4.52 -6.02 17.87
C SER A 25 -5.23 -6.96 16.90
N THR A 26 -4.84 -6.90 15.64
CA THR A 26 -5.40 -7.72 14.55
C THR A 26 -4.29 -8.02 13.55
N SER A 27 -4.29 -9.24 13.02
CA SER A 27 -3.41 -9.68 11.94
C SER A 27 -4.17 -10.60 11.01
N ASP A 28 -3.85 -10.57 9.72
CA ASP A 28 -4.40 -11.50 8.73
C ASP A 28 -3.46 -11.65 7.52
N THR A 29 -3.83 -12.55 6.59
CA THR A 29 -3.16 -12.75 5.31
C THR A 29 -4.16 -12.62 4.17
N ASP A 30 -3.91 -11.69 3.27
CA ASP A 30 -4.87 -11.27 2.25
C ASP A 30 -4.24 -11.18 0.86
N LEU A 31 -5.11 -11.05 -0.15
CA LEU A 31 -4.70 -10.82 -1.53
C LEU A 31 -4.60 -9.33 -1.84
N TYR A 32 -3.65 -9.00 -2.72
CA TYR A 32 -3.54 -7.68 -3.33
C TYR A 32 -3.43 -7.80 -4.85
N TRP A 33 -3.85 -6.73 -5.52
CA TRP A 33 -3.60 -6.54 -6.95
C TRP A 33 -3.27 -5.08 -7.22
N GLY A 34 -2.53 -4.83 -8.27
CA GLY A 34 -2.12 -3.49 -8.64
C GLY A 34 -1.81 -3.36 -10.12
N ALA A 35 -1.80 -2.12 -10.57
CA ALA A 35 -1.43 -1.74 -11.92
C ALA A 35 -0.44 -0.57 -11.87
N ALA A 36 0.51 -0.57 -12.80
CA ALA A 36 1.47 0.50 -12.97
C ALA A 36 1.54 0.94 -14.43
N ALA A 37 1.66 2.25 -14.63
CA ALA A 37 1.93 2.88 -15.91
C ALA A 37 3.19 3.73 -15.79
N GLY A 38 4.05 3.69 -16.79
CA GLY A 38 5.29 4.48 -16.84
C GLY A 38 5.42 5.19 -18.17
N TYR A 39 5.99 6.38 -18.15
CA TYR A 39 6.26 7.18 -19.34
C TYR A 39 7.68 7.78 -19.25
N ALA A 40 8.48 7.52 -20.27
CA ALA A 40 9.79 8.15 -20.44
C ALA A 40 9.58 9.59 -20.95
N VAL A 41 9.82 10.58 -20.09
CA VAL A 41 9.71 12.00 -20.45
C VAL A 41 10.88 12.41 -21.33
N SER A 42 12.05 11.85 -21.06
CA SER A 42 13.27 11.99 -21.86
C SER A 42 14.14 10.74 -21.67
N GLU A 43 15.23 10.61 -22.43
CA GLU A 43 16.19 9.50 -22.29
C GLU A 43 16.62 9.25 -20.84
N PRO A 44 16.96 10.28 -20.03
CA PRO A 44 17.32 10.05 -18.64
C PRO A 44 16.13 10.03 -17.67
N VAL A 45 14.94 10.50 -18.04
CA VAL A 45 13.83 10.73 -17.09
C VAL A 45 12.63 9.83 -17.36
N THR A 46 12.21 9.07 -16.35
CA THR A 46 10.96 8.29 -16.38
C THR A 46 10.03 8.71 -15.24
N VAL A 47 8.75 8.86 -15.56
CA VAL A 47 7.65 9.06 -14.59
C VAL A 47 6.86 7.77 -14.50
N GLN A 48 6.50 7.34 -13.29
CA GLN A 48 5.73 6.13 -13.06
C GLN A 48 4.58 6.38 -12.08
N LEU A 49 3.38 5.90 -12.42
CA LEU A 49 2.22 5.87 -11.55
C LEU A 49 1.89 4.41 -11.22
N GLN A 50 1.76 4.09 -9.94
CA GLN A 50 1.39 2.77 -9.46
C GLN A 50 0.15 2.88 -8.55
N TYR A 51 -0.82 2.01 -8.79
CA TYR A 51 -1.98 1.83 -7.94
C TYR A 51 -2.02 0.40 -7.43
N THR A 52 -2.19 0.24 -6.12
CA THR A 52 -2.31 -1.07 -5.47
C THR A 52 -3.53 -1.09 -4.58
N ARG A 53 -4.35 -2.13 -4.71
CA ARG A 53 -5.52 -2.39 -3.90
C ARG A 53 -5.29 -3.61 -3.02
N TYR A 54 -5.53 -3.44 -1.72
CA TYR A 54 -5.45 -4.50 -0.73
C TYR A 54 -6.87 -4.90 -0.32
N ASN A 55 -7.14 -6.20 -0.35
CA ASN A 55 -8.46 -6.73 0.02
C ASN A 55 -8.40 -7.28 1.46
N LEU A 56 -8.19 -6.40 2.45
CA LEU A 56 -7.99 -6.84 3.84
C LEU A 56 -9.32 -7.32 4.45
N SER A 57 -9.26 -8.41 5.21
CA SER A 57 -10.35 -8.82 6.09
C SER A 57 -10.64 -7.71 7.13
N GLY A 58 -11.76 -7.01 6.97
CA GLY A 58 -12.22 -5.96 7.90
C GLY A 58 -11.65 -4.55 7.69
N SER A 59 -10.75 -4.34 6.73
CA SER A 59 -10.22 -3.00 6.41
C SER A 59 -10.00 -2.82 4.90
N LYS A 60 -10.17 -1.61 4.38
CA LYS A 60 -9.87 -1.31 2.97
C LYS A 60 -8.65 -0.41 2.92
N ALA A 61 -7.54 -0.93 2.42
CA ALA A 61 -6.36 -0.13 2.14
C ALA A 61 -6.14 -0.05 0.63
N ASN A 62 -5.85 1.16 0.15
CA ASN A 62 -5.42 1.39 -1.22
C ASN A 62 -4.14 2.24 -1.15
N SER A 63 -3.21 1.99 -2.06
CA SER A 63 -2.01 2.79 -2.25
C SER A 63 -2.00 3.38 -3.64
N VAL A 64 -1.63 4.66 -3.73
CA VAL A 64 -1.28 5.34 -4.98
C VAL A 64 0.13 5.89 -4.79
N MET A 65 1.03 5.52 -5.69
CA MET A 65 2.43 5.99 -5.69
C MET A 65 2.74 6.65 -7.02
N LEU A 66 3.32 7.85 -6.95
CA LEU A 66 3.90 8.55 -8.08
C LEU A 66 5.42 8.58 -7.90
N GLY A 67 6.14 8.00 -8.86
CA GLY A 67 7.59 7.88 -8.86
C GLY A 67 8.23 8.65 -10.01
N PHE A 68 9.44 9.14 -9.77
CA PHE A 68 10.30 9.76 -10.76
C PHE A 68 11.66 9.06 -10.71
N SER A 69 12.23 8.74 -11.87
CA SER A 69 13.54 8.10 -11.97
C SER A 69 14.40 8.87 -12.95
N TYR A 70 15.65 9.11 -12.55
CA TYR A 70 16.67 9.76 -13.35
C TYR A 70 17.88 8.83 -13.49
N MET A 71 18.34 8.60 -14.71
CA MET A 71 19.56 7.83 -15.00
C MET A 71 20.63 8.77 -15.61
N PHE A 72 21.87 8.59 -15.16
CA PHE A 72 23.07 9.32 -15.61
C PHE A 72 24.01 8.41 -16.40
#